data_AF-A0A956I467-F1
#
_entry.id   AF-A0A956I467-F1
#
_cell.length_a   1.000
_cell.length_b   1.000
_cell.length_c   1.000
_cell.angle_alpha   90.00
_cell.angle_beta   90.00
_cell.angle_gamma   90.00
#
_symmetry.space_group_name_H-M   'P 1'
#
loop_
_entity.id
_entity.type
_entity.pdbx_description
1 polymer ?
#
loop_
_entity_poly.entity_id
_entity_poly.type
_entity_poly.pdbx_seq_one_letter_code
_entity_poly.pdbx_strand_id
1 'polypeptide(L)'
;MLFNSLHFGLLLVGTLFAVKLAPSRWRKGVLLVASWAFYAGWEPKWLALLWISTAVDYVAGRWLAREERLGWRRLALALSLVVNLGILFAYKYWDFALA
;
A
#
# COMPACT_ATOMS: atom_id res chain seq x y z
N MET A 1 -1.29 15.18 4.51
CA MET A 1 -1.93 15.35 5.81
C MET A 1 -0.95 14.80 6.81
N LEU A 2 -0.52 15.64 7.76
CA LEU A 2 0.33 15.18 8.85
C LEU A 2 -0.53 14.44 9.89
N PHE A 3 0.05 13.48 10.60
CA PHE A 3 -0.65 12.75 11.66
C PHE A 3 -1.11 13.67 12.80
N ASN A 4 -0.32 14.71 13.13
CA ASN A 4 -0.68 15.75 14.11
C ASN A 4 -1.50 16.90 13.49
N SER A 5 -2.48 16.60 12.63
CA SER A 5 -3.31 17.66 12.04
C SER A 5 -4.79 17.44 12.34
N LEU A 6 -5.53 18.54 12.51
CA LEU A 6 -6.99 18.49 12.65
C LEU A 6 -7.65 17.74 11.49
N HIS A 7 -7.14 17.94 10.27
CA HIS A 7 -7.58 17.23 9.07
C HIS A 7 -7.48 15.70 9.22
N PHE A 8 -6.39 15.18 9.81
CA PHE A 8 -6.26 13.75 10.10
C PHE A 8 -7.26 13.29 11.16
N GLY A 9 -7.45 14.07 12.24
CA GLY A 9 -8.44 13.75 13.28
C GLY A 9 -9.86 13.64 12.72
N LEU A 10 -10.28 14.58 11.87
CA LEU A 10 -11.57 14.55 11.18
C LEU A 10 -11.70 13.33 10.25
N LEU A 11 -10.66 13.05 9.45
CA LEU A 11 -10.63 11.87 8.58
C LEU A 11 -10.78 10.58 9.38
N LEU A 12 -10.06 10.46 10.51
CA LEU A 12 -10.10 9.29 11.38
C LEU A 12 -11.49 9.08 11.97
N VAL A 13 -12.07 10.12 12.59
CA VAL A 13 -13.42 10.05 13.17
C VAL A 13 -14.44 9.69 12.08
N GLY A 14 -14.39 10.37 10.92
CA GLY A 14 -15.25 10.08 9.78
C GLY A 14 -15.12 8.64 9.29
N THR A 15 -13.89 8.11 9.23
CA THR A 15 -13.62 6.73 8.82
C THR A 15 -14.20 5.73 9.82
N LEU A 16 -14.06 5.96 11.12
CA LEU A 16 -14.63 5.09 12.15
C LEU A 16 -16.16 5.03 12.07
N PHE A 17 -16.80 6.19 11.88
CA PHE A 17 -18.25 6.24 11.65
C PHE A 17 -18.65 5.51 10.37
N ALA A 18 -17.94 5.75 9.26
CA ALA A 18 -18.21 5.10 7.99
C ALA A 18 -18.07 3.57 8.09
N VAL A 19 -17.04 3.05 8.76
CA VAL A 19 -16.85 1.61 8.98
C VAL A 19 -17.96 1.01 9.85
N LYS A 20 -18.42 1.76 10.87
CA LYS A 20 -19.51 1.31 11.75
C LYS A 20 -20.85 1.20 11.00
N LEU A 21 -21.12 2.16 10.11
CA LEU A 21 -22.34 2.20 9.28
C LEU A 21 -22.27 1.24 8.07
N ALA A 22 -21.06 0.95 7.58
CA ALA A 22 -20.89 0.10 6.41
C ALA A 22 -21.28 -1.37 6.69
N PRO A 23 -21.95 -2.04 5.74
CA PRO A 23 -22.16 -3.49 5.79
C PRO A 23 -20.82 -4.23 5.91
N SER A 24 -20.80 -5.37 6.61
CA SER A 24 -19.57 -6.14 6.90
C SER A 24 -18.69 -6.37 5.66
N ARG A 25 -19.31 -6.65 4.50
CA ARG A 25 -18.64 -6.84 3.21
C ARG A 25 -17.84 -5.63 2.71
N TRP A 26 -18.24 -4.41 3.07
CA TRP A 26 -17.64 -3.16 2.59
C TRP A 26 -16.63 -2.53 3.54
N ARG A 27 -16.57 -2.98 4.81
CA ARG A 27 -15.70 -2.37 5.83
C ARG A 27 -14.24 -2.27 5.40
N LYS A 28 -13.71 -3.32 4.76
CA LYS A 28 -12.34 -3.32 4.21
C LYS A 28 -12.16 -2.30 3.09
N GLY A 29 -13.15 -2.15 2.22
CA GLY A 29 -13.13 -1.15 1.15
C GLY A 29 -13.15 0.28 1.69
N VAL A 30 -13.95 0.54 2.73
CA VAL A 30 -13.98 1.85 3.42
C VAL A 30 -12.61 2.18 4.01
N LEU A 31 -12.00 1.22 4.72
CA LEU A 31 -10.66 1.40 5.28
C LEU A 31 -9.59 1.63 4.19
N LEU A 32 -9.69 0.92 3.07
CA LEU A 32 -8.77 1.08 1.95
C LEU A 32 -8.89 2.48 1.33
N VAL A 33 -10.11 2.94 1.05
CA VAL A 33 -10.35 4.27 0.49
C VAL A 33 -9.90 5.37 1.46
N ALA A 34 -10.18 5.22 2.76
CA ALA A 34 -9.71 6.16 3.78
C ALA A 34 -8.18 6.21 3.86
N SER A 35 -7.51 5.05 3.75
CA SER A 35 -6.04 4.99 3.69
C SER A 35 -5.51 5.72 2.45
N TRP A 36 -6.10 5.51 1.28
CA TRP A 36 -5.71 6.24 0.08
C TRP A 36 -5.97 7.74 0.21
N ALA A 37 -7.10 8.17 0.76
CA ALA A 37 -7.39 9.58 1.00
C ALA A 37 -6.36 10.24 1.93
N PHE A 38 -5.93 9.53 2.98
CA PHE A 38 -4.89 9.99 3.89
C PHE A 38 -3.54 10.21 3.16
N TYR A 39 -3.10 9.21 2.39
CA TYR A 39 -1.86 9.30 1.61
C TYR A 39 -1.94 10.36 0.51
N ALA A 40 -3.09 10.48 -0.17
CA ALA A 40 -3.36 11.51 -1.16
C ALA A 40 -3.19 12.90 -0.57
N GLY A 41 -3.75 13.11 0.62
CA GLY A 41 -3.70 14.42 1.27
C GLY A 41 -2.29 14.82 1.71
N TRP A 42 -1.32 13.89 1.78
CA TRP A 42 0.09 14.23 2.02
C TRP A 42 0.77 14.66 0.75
N GLU A 43 0.77 13.80 -0.26
CA GLU A 43 1.38 14.11 -1.54
C GLU A 43 0.86 13.08 -2.58
N PRO A 44 -0.09 13.48 -3.45
CA PRO A 44 -0.81 12.58 -4.34
C PRO A 44 0.07 11.79 -5.31
N LYS A 45 1.22 12.35 -5.71
CA LYS A 45 2.12 11.69 -6.68
C LYS A 45 2.60 10.32 -6.19
N TRP A 46 2.67 10.12 -4.88
CA TRP A 46 3.13 8.88 -4.25
C TRP A 46 2.07 7.77 -4.22
N LEU A 47 0.79 8.09 -4.47
CA LEU A 47 -0.28 7.08 -4.50
C LEU A 47 -0.07 6.05 -5.59
N ALA A 48 0.45 6.45 -6.75
CA ALA A 48 0.72 5.54 -7.84
C ALA A 48 1.70 4.44 -7.42
N LEU A 49 2.76 4.80 -6.68
CA LEU A 49 3.72 3.83 -6.14
C LEU A 49 3.08 2.92 -5.10
N LEU A 50 2.26 3.49 -4.22
CA LEU A 50 1.55 2.73 -3.20
C LEU A 50 0.61 1.70 -3.84
N TRP A 51 -0.10 2.07 -4.90
CA TRP A 51 -0.95 1.15 -5.65
C TRP A 51 -0.15 0.07 -6.38
N ILE A 52 0.95 0.42 -7.03
CA ILE A 52 1.81 -0.54 -7.74
C ILE A 52 2.39 -1.55 -6.74
N SER A 53 3.02 -1.09 -5.66
CA SER A 53 3.59 -1.94 -4.61
C SER A 53 2.52 -2.85 -4.00
N THR A 54 1.37 -2.29 -3.60
CA THR A 54 0.25 -3.07 -3.05
C THR A 54 -0.27 -4.11 -4.04
N ALA A 55 -0.41 -3.76 -5.32
CA ALA A 55 -0.90 -4.68 -6.34
C ALA A 55 0.09 -5.83 -6.58
N VAL A 56 1.39 -5.53 -6.69
CA VAL A 56 2.44 -6.52 -6.87
C VAL A 56 2.49 -7.47 -5.67
N ASP A 57 2.46 -6.94 -4.45
CA ASP A 57 2.50 -7.76 -3.23
C ASP A 57 1.24 -8.59 -3.05
N TYR A 58 0.08 -8.03 -3.42
CA TYR A 58 -1.17 -8.77 -3.39
C TYR A 58 -1.17 -9.94 -4.39
N VAL A 59 -0.74 -9.69 -5.63
CA VAL A 59 -0.65 -10.74 -6.67
C VAL A 59 0.39 -11.78 -6.29
N ALA A 60 1.57 -11.37 -5.82
CA ALA A 60 2.62 -12.26 -5.36
C ALA A 60 2.14 -13.12 -4.18
N GLY A 61 1.51 -12.52 -3.16
CA GLY A 61 0.96 -13.26 -2.02
C GLY A 61 -0.11 -14.27 -2.42
N ARG A 62 -0.99 -13.92 -3.37
CA ARG A 62 -2.00 -14.84 -3.92
C ARG A 62 -1.36 -15.98 -4.72
N TRP A 63 -0.28 -15.71 -5.45
CA TRP A 63 0.47 -16.73 -6.17
C TRP A 63 1.17 -17.68 -5.19
N LEU A 64 1.88 -17.15 -4.18
CA LEU A 64 2.55 -17.94 -3.14
C LEU A 64 1.59 -18.87 -2.39
N ALA A 65 0.34 -18.45 -2.20
CA ALA A 65 -0.67 -19.23 -1.49
C ALA A 65 -1.24 -20.40 -2.32
N ARG A 66 -1.15 -20.35 -3.65
CA ARG A 66 -1.69 -21.37 -4.56
C ARG A 66 -0.63 -22.31 -5.10
N GLU A 67 0.62 -21.88 -5.11
CA GLU A 67 1.72 -22.61 -5.71
C GLU A 67 2.39 -23.54 -4.70
N GLU A 68 2.56 -24.81 -5.08
CA GLU A 68 3.24 -25.81 -4.26
C GLU A 68 4.71 -25.96 -4.66
N ARG A 69 5.04 -25.69 -5.93
CA ARG A 69 6.40 -25.82 -6.45
C ARG A 69 7.30 -24.74 -5.86
N LEU A 70 8.29 -25.16 -5.09
CA LEU A 70 9.22 -24.28 -4.38
C LEU A 70 9.90 -23.24 -5.30
N GLY A 71 10.25 -23.62 -6.54
CA GLY A 71 10.87 -22.71 -7.51
C GLY A 71 9.99 -21.52 -7.88
N TRP A 72 8.71 -21.76 -8.17
CA TRP A 72 7.75 -20.72 -8.53
C TRP A 72 7.37 -19.83 -7.34
N ARG A 73 7.30 -20.41 -6.13
CA ARG A 73 7.13 -19.61 -4.89
C ARG A 73 8.30 -18.65 -4.67
N ARG A 74 9.54 -19.12 -4.87
CA ARG A 74 10.75 -18.29 -4.78
C ARG A 74 10.75 -17.18 -5.83
N LEU A 75 10.35 -17.48 -7.06
CA LEU A 75 10.24 -16.48 -8.12
C LEU A 75 9.22 -15.39 -7.75
N ALA A 76 8.03 -15.78 -7.29
CA ALA A 76 6.98 -14.84 -6.89
C ALA A 76 7.43 -13.93 -5.73
N LEU A 77 8.14 -14.48 -4.73
CA LEU A 77 8.74 -13.71 -3.64
C LEU A 77 9.82 -12.75 -4.18
N ALA A 78 10.73 -13.25 -5.02
CA ALA A 78 11.81 -12.46 -5.59
C ALA A 78 11.27 -11.28 -6.41
N LEU A 79 10.22 -11.48 -7.20
CA LEU A 79 9.57 -10.41 -7.97
C LEU A 79 9.00 -9.32 -7.06
N SER A 80 8.28 -9.69 -5.99
CA SER A 80 7.75 -8.73 -5.01
C SER A 80 8.88 -7.95 -4.31
N LEU A 81 9.95 -8.64 -3.90
CA LEU A 81 11.11 -8.01 -3.28
C LEU A 81 11.83 -7.05 -4.24
N VAL A 82 12.09 -7.47 -5.48
CA VAL A 82 12.76 -6.65 -6.49
C VAL A 82 11.97 -5.39 -6.78
N VAL A 83 10.64 -5.47 -6.90
CA VAL A 83 9.81 -4.29 -7.12
C VAL A 83 9.86 -3.34 -5.92
N ASN A 84 9.65 -3.83 -4.70
CA ASN A 84 9.63 -2.96 -3.52
C ASN A 84 10.99 -2.34 -3.22
N LEU A 85 12.07 -3.13 -3.29
CA LEU A 85 13.43 -2.64 -3.10
C LEU A 85 13.86 -1.71 -4.25
N GLY A 86 13.41 -1.99 -5.48
CA GLY A 86 13.66 -1.12 -6.63
C GLY A 86 12.99 0.24 -6.48
N ILE A 87 11.72 0.28 -6.04
CA ILE A 87 11.00 1.53 -5.72
C ILE A 87 11.73 2.28 -4.60
N LEU A 88 12.10 1.57 -3.52
CA LEU A 88 12.82 2.17 -2.40
C LEU A 88 14.17 2.74 -2.84
N PHE A 89 14.92 2.00 -3.66
CA PHE A 89 16.20 2.44 -4.19
C PHE A 89 16.02 3.70 -5.06
N ALA A 90 15.14 3.65 -6.05
CA ALA A 90 14.90 4.76 -6.98
C ALA A 90 14.48 6.06 -6.26
N TYR A 91 13.69 5.96 -5.20
CA TYR A 91 13.15 7.16 -4.53
C TYR A 91 13.93 7.63 -3.31
N LYS A 92 14.64 6.73 -2.61
CA LYS A 92 15.34 7.09 -1.38
C LYS A 92 16.86 7.04 -1.51
N TYR A 93 17.39 6.14 -2.34
CA TYR A 93 18.82 5.82 -2.37
C TYR A 93 19.50 6.14 -3.70
N TRP A 94 18.75 6.57 -4.71
CA TRP A 94 19.30 6.90 -6.02
C TRP A 94 20.39 7.97 -5.95
N ASP A 95 20.11 9.06 -5.23
CA ASP A 95 21.06 10.16 -5.05
C ASP A 95 22.29 9.75 -4.23
N PHE A 96 22.14 8.81 -3.30
CA PHE A 96 23.26 8.26 -2.52
C PHE A 96 24.19 7.37 -3.35
N ALA A 97 23.68 6.74 -4.41
CA ALA A 97 24.46 5.85 -5.26
C ALA A 97 25.24 6.58 -6.37
N LEU A 98 24.80 7.80 -6.71
CA LEU A 98 25.44 8.66 -7.71
C LEU A 98 26.37 9.73 -7.10
N ALA A 99 26.35 9.89 -5.77
CA ALA A 99 27.27 10.72 -5.00
C ALA A 99 28.59 9.98 -4.72
#